data_AF-A0A7T0NZS7-F1
#
_entry.id   AF-A0A7T0NZS7-F1
#
_cell.length_a   1.000
_cell.length_b   1.000
_cell.length_c   1.000
_cell.angle_alpha   90.00
_cell.angle_beta   90.00
_cell.angle_gamma   90.00
#
_symmetry.space_group_name_H-M   'P 1'
#
loop_
_entity.id
_entity.type
_entity.pdbx_description
1 polymer ?
#
loop_
_entity_poly.entity_id
_entity_poly.type
_entity_poly.pdbx_seq_one_letter_code
_entity_poly.pdbx_strand_id
1 'polypeptide(L)'
;MNKLTKITLVLSLILLSGNGRAAQRIAIVSFELSDMSSLPNTPAELQRTASMAPLLHKALRRAGDYEIVFIDADAQKLANAGFGYLFRFHDLAAQLGQRVGADWIIVSQHSKPSFLVSYLVTHLIRVKNQTLAAHYDIELKGNHEKVTYRSINRLAEKVHESIERAGQR
;
A
#
# COMPACT_ATOMS: atom_id res chain seq x y z
N MET A 1 -45.85 5.28 28.71
CA MET A 1 -44.91 5.91 27.76
C MET A 1 -45.71 6.43 26.57
N ASN A 2 -45.81 7.77 26.43
CA ASN A 2 -46.63 8.39 25.40
C ASN A 2 -46.00 8.22 24.02
N LYS A 3 -46.83 8.17 22.96
CA LYS A 3 -46.36 8.02 21.57
C LYS A 3 -45.30 9.07 21.20
N LEU A 4 -45.41 10.30 21.74
CA LEU A 4 -44.39 11.35 21.59
C LEU A 4 -43.03 10.93 22.14
N THR A 5 -42.98 10.35 23.35
CA THR A 5 -41.73 9.93 23.99
C THR A 5 -41.02 8.82 23.21
N LYS A 6 -41.77 7.94 22.55
CA LYS A 6 -41.22 6.90 21.66
C LYS A 6 -40.63 7.49 20.36
N ILE A 7 -41.31 8.48 19.77
CA ILE A 7 -40.84 9.13 18.54
C ILE A 7 -39.56 9.92 18.79
N THR A 8 -39.47 10.65 19.89
CA THR A 8 -38.24 11.38 20.26
C THR A 8 -37.06 10.42 20.49
N LEU A 9 -37.30 9.26 21.12
CA LEU A 9 -36.25 8.25 21.36
C LEU A 9 -35.71 7.64 20.05
N VAL A 10 -36.58 7.36 19.08
CA VAL A 10 -36.19 6.79 17.78
C VAL A 10 -35.41 7.80 16.94
N LEU A 11 -35.81 9.08 16.96
CA LEU A 11 -35.14 10.13 16.20
C LEU A 11 -33.72 10.41 16.73
N SER A 12 -33.51 10.34 18.05
CA SER A 12 -32.19 10.45 18.68
C SER A 12 -31.25 9.29 18.33
N LEU A 13 -31.78 8.08 18.13
CA LEU A 13 -30.97 6.88 17.85
C LEU A 13 -30.42 6.87 16.41
N ILE A 14 -31.14 7.48 15.46
CA ILE A 14 -30.70 7.59 14.06
C ILE A 14 -29.57 8.61 13.91
N LEU A 15 -29.58 9.67 14.72
CA LEU A 15 -28.55 10.73 14.69
C LEU A 15 -27.20 10.31 15.28
N LEU A 16 -27.15 9.22 16.06
CA LEU A 16 -25.90 8.61 16.56
C LEU A 16 -25.32 7.54 15.63
N SER A 17 -25.94 7.29 14.47
CA SER A 17 -25.38 6.43 13.42
C SER A 17 -24.25 7.19 12.70
N GLY A 18 -23.17 7.48 13.43
CA GLY A 18 -21.95 7.97 12.80
C GLY A 18 -21.53 7.01 11.70
N ASN A 19 -21.14 7.54 10.54
CA ASN A 19 -20.56 6.77 9.45
C ASN A 19 -19.22 6.18 9.90
N GLY A 20 -19.26 5.14 10.74
CA GLY A 20 -18.10 4.32 11.08
C GLY A 20 -17.68 3.60 9.81
N ARG A 21 -16.83 4.22 8.99
CA ARG A 21 -16.14 3.50 7.92
C ARG A 21 -15.22 2.52 8.63
N ALA A 22 -15.45 1.23 8.42
CA ALA A 22 -14.50 0.22 8.85
C ALA A 22 -13.12 0.57 8.30
N ALA A 23 -12.09 0.47 9.16
CA ALA A 23 -10.70 0.74 8.79
C ALA A 23 -10.35 -0.05 7.52
N GLN A 24 -9.80 0.63 6.52
CA GLN A 24 -9.46 -0.02 5.26
C GLN A 24 -8.25 -0.93 5.47
N ARG A 25 -8.34 -2.17 4.99
CA ARG A 25 -7.28 -3.17 5.10
C ARG A 25 -6.32 -3.07 3.92
N ILE A 26 -5.03 -2.85 4.19
CA ILE A 26 -4.01 -2.70 3.16
C ILE A 26 -2.95 -3.80 3.31
N ALA A 27 -2.71 -4.54 2.24
CA ALA A 27 -1.58 -5.46 2.13
C ALA A 27 -0.46 -4.83 1.30
N ILE A 28 0.80 -5.13 1.65
CA ILE A 28 1.98 -4.61 0.95
C ILE A 28 2.86 -5.79 0.58
N VAL A 29 3.10 -5.95 -0.72
CA VAL A 29 4.06 -6.94 -1.24
C VAL A 29 5.47 -6.42 -0.98
N SER A 30 6.38 -7.33 -0.63
CA SER A 30 7.80 -6.97 -0.47
C SER A 30 8.33 -6.30 -1.73
N PHE A 31 9.11 -5.23 -1.57
CA PHE A 31 9.68 -4.50 -2.71
C PHE A 31 10.69 -5.38 -3.44
N GLU A 32 10.58 -5.42 -4.77
CA GLU A 32 11.60 -6.06 -5.61
C GLU A 32 12.66 -5.02 -6.02
N LEU A 33 13.94 -5.40 -5.99
CA LEU A 33 15.03 -4.56 -6.47
C LEU A 33 15.22 -4.80 -7.98
N SER A 34 14.96 -3.78 -8.79
CA SER A 34 15.32 -3.75 -10.21
C SER A 34 16.61 -2.95 -10.36
N ASP A 35 17.76 -3.59 -10.14
CA ASP A 35 19.07 -2.93 -10.22
C ASP A 35 19.72 -3.15 -11.59
N MET A 36 19.78 -2.08 -12.38
CA MET A 36 20.39 -2.05 -13.71
C MET A 36 21.72 -1.27 -13.71
N SER A 37 22.24 -0.93 -12.52
CA SER A 37 23.50 -0.23 -12.40
C SER A 37 24.69 -1.13 -12.75
N SER A 38 25.88 -0.53 -12.89
CA SER A 38 27.11 -1.26 -13.20
C SER A 38 27.58 -2.23 -12.11
N LEU A 39 27.09 -2.07 -10.87
CA LEU A 39 27.33 -2.98 -9.75
C LEU A 39 25.99 -3.34 -9.10
N PRO A 40 25.23 -4.27 -9.69
CA PRO A 40 23.86 -4.52 -9.29
C PRO A 40 23.77 -5.39 -8.03
N ASN A 41 22.68 -5.25 -7.29
CA ASN A 41 22.29 -6.14 -6.18
C ASN A 41 23.33 -6.22 -5.05
N THR A 42 23.97 -5.09 -4.72
CA THR A 42 24.88 -5.05 -3.56
C THR A 42 24.12 -5.40 -2.27
N PRO A 43 24.78 -6.01 -1.27
CA PRO A 43 24.12 -6.34 0.01
C PRO A 43 23.46 -5.13 0.68
N ALA A 44 24.10 -3.96 0.61
CA ALA A 44 23.56 -2.72 1.14
C ALA A 44 22.26 -2.30 0.41
N GLU A 45 22.19 -2.50 -0.91
CA GLU A 45 21.01 -2.11 -1.67
C GLU A 45 19.85 -3.10 -1.52
N LEU A 46 20.15 -4.39 -1.39
CA LEU A 46 19.16 -5.41 -1.03
C LEU A 46 18.57 -5.11 0.36
N GLN A 47 19.42 -4.77 1.34
CA GLN A 47 18.97 -4.38 2.68
C GLN A 47 18.14 -3.10 2.65
N ARG A 48 18.57 -2.09 1.89
CA ARG A 48 17.82 -0.85 1.72
C ARG A 48 16.44 -1.13 1.12
N THR A 49 16.35 -1.97 0.09
CA THR A 49 15.09 -2.36 -0.54
C THR A 49 14.18 -3.12 0.42
N ALA A 50 14.72 -4.10 1.15
CA ALA A 50 13.97 -4.87 2.15
C ALA A 50 13.40 -3.99 3.28
N SER A 51 14.05 -2.86 3.59
CA SER A 51 13.55 -1.91 4.59
C SER A 51 12.32 -1.11 4.16
N MET A 52 12.05 -1.01 2.85
CA MET A 52 11.03 -0.10 2.30
C MET A 52 9.60 -0.51 2.66
N ALA A 53 9.27 -1.80 2.60
CA ALA A 53 7.93 -2.27 2.98
C ALA A 53 7.62 -1.99 4.46
N PRO A 54 8.48 -2.36 5.44
CA PRO A 54 8.27 -1.98 6.85
C PRO A 54 8.18 -0.46 7.09
N LEU A 55 8.95 0.36 6.34
CA LEU A 55 8.83 1.81 6.41
C LEU A 55 7.48 2.29 5.88
N LEU A 56 6.98 1.71 4.79
CA LEU A 56 5.70 2.06 4.20
C LEU A 56 4.53 1.66 5.13
N HIS A 57 4.62 0.51 5.80
CA HIS A 57 3.66 0.11 6.85
C HIS A 57 3.53 1.19 7.93
N LYS A 58 4.68 1.65 8.46
CA LYS A 58 4.71 2.69 9.49
C LYS A 58 4.18 4.03 8.98
N ALA A 59 4.54 4.39 7.74
CA ALA A 59 4.09 5.64 7.15
C ALA A 59 2.58 5.67 6.90
N LEU A 60 1.98 4.58 6.38
CA LEU A 60 0.54 4.49 6.15
C LEU A 60 -0.26 4.54 7.45
N ARG A 61 0.17 3.84 8.50
CA ARG A 61 -0.48 3.91 9.83
C ARG A 61 -0.52 5.32 10.42
N ARG A 62 0.40 6.20 10.01
CA ARG A 62 0.41 7.61 10.41
C ARG A 62 -0.45 8.49 9.49
N ALA A 63 -0.62 8.08 8.23
CA ALA A 63 -1.33 8.86 7.23
C ALA A 63 -2.86 8.72 7.34
N GLY A 64 -3.36 7.56 7.78
CA GLY A 64 -4.80 7.33 7.95
C GLY A 64 -5.13 6.13 8.82
N ASP A 65 -6.43 5.90 9.03
CA ASP A 65 -6.95 4.79 9.81
C ASP A 65 -6.96 3.49 8.97
N TYR A 66 -5.79 2.87 8.87
CA TYR A 66 -5.55 1.66 8.09
C TYR A 66 -5.16 0.47 8.97
N GLU A 67 -5.82 -0.65 8.74
CA GLU A 67 -5.36 -1.94 9.22
C GLU A 67 -4.36 -2.51 8.20
N ILE A 68 -3.12 -2.74 8.65
CA ILE A 68 -2.10 -3.32 7.77
C ILE A 68 -2.15 -4.85 7.89
N VAL A 69 -2.48 -5.49 6.78
CA VAL A 69 -2.54 -6.95 6.65
C VAL A 69 -1.17 -7.46 6.22
N PHE A 70 -0.60 -8.38 7.00
CA PHE A 70 0.69 -8.99 6.68
C PHE A 70 0.51 -10.09 5.63
N ILE A 71 1.39 -10.10 4.63
CA ILE A 71 1.49 -11.20 3.67
C ILE A 71 2.62 -12.10 4.14
N ASP A 72 2.28 -13.35 4.45
CA ASP A 72 3.27 -14.36 4.75
C ASP A 72 4.26 -14.56 3.57
N ALA A 73 5.54 -14.80 3.89
CA ALA A 73 6.59 -14.90 2.89
C ALA A 73 6.36 -16.08 1.94
N ASP A 74 5.88 -17.22 2.44
CA ASP A 74 5.57 -18.39 1.61
C ASP A 74 4.31 -18.15 0.77
N ALA A 75 3.30 -17.47 1.32
CA ALA A 75 2.12 -17.07 0.56
C ALA A 75 2.46 -16.12 -0.61
N GLN A 76 3.34 -15.13 -0.37
CA GLN A 76 3.84 -14.25 -1.43
C GLN A 76 4.64 -15.03 -2.46
N LYS A 77 5.55 -15.92 -2.03
CA LYS A 77 6.39 -16.74 -2.90
C LYS A 77 5.55 -17.66 -3.79
N LEU A 78 4.51 -18.29 -3.24
CA LEU A 78 3.59 -19.15 -4.01
C LEU A 78 2.81 -18.37 -5.07
N ALA A 79 2.47 -17.11 -4.79
CA ALA A 79 1.80 -16.24 -5.75
C ALA A 79 2.75 -15.63 -6.80
N ASN A 80 4.07 -15.68 -6.57
CA ASN A 80 5.07 -15.00 -7.39
C ASN A 80 5.78 -16.00 -8.32
N ALA A 81 5.43 -16.00 -9.61
CA ALA A 81 6.08 -16.86 -10.60
C ALA A 81 7.46 -16.35 -11.08
N GLY A 82 7.95 -15.22 -10.55
CA GLY A 82 9.28 -14.70 -10.84
C GLY A 82 9.35 -13.18 -10.76
N PHE A 83 10.55 -12.62 -10.92
CA PHE A 83 10.77 -11.17 -10.80
C PHE A 83 9.77 -10.34 -11.62
N GLY A 84 9.08 -9.41 -10.95
CA GLY A 84 8.11 -8.50 -11.53
C GLY A 84 6.75 -9.13 -11.86
N TYR A 85 6.49 -10.40 -11.51
CA TYR A 85 5.24 -11.06 -11.86
C TYR A 85 4.03 -10.37 -11.23
N LEU A 86 4.02 -10.23 -9.90
CA LEU A 86 2.94 -9.52 -9.19
C LEU A 86 2.88 -8.02 -9.55
N PHE A 87 3.99 -7.44 -9.99
CA PHE A 87 4.04 -6.05 -10.43
C PHE A 87 3.38 -5.85 -11.80
N ARG A 88 3.62 -6.77 -12.75
CA ARG A 88 3.07 -6.74 -14.11
C ARG A 88 1.58 -7.14 -14.17
N PHE A 89 1.16 -8.05 -13.30
CA PHE A 89 -0.19 -8.63 -13.31
C PHE A 89 -1.00 -8.18 -12.08
N HIS A 90 -1.67 -7.03 -12.21
CA HIS A 90 -2.41 -6.42 -11.10
C HIS A 90 -3.60 -7.27 -10.62
N ASP A 91 -4.19 -8.07 -11.51
CA ASP A 91 -5.23 -9.04 -11.21
C ASP A 91 -4.72 -10.16 -10.29
N LEU A 92 -3.52 -10.69 -10.56
CA LEU A 92 -2.88 -11.70 -9.69
C LEU A 92 -2.47 -11.12 -8.34
N ALA A 93 -1.97 -9.88 -8.31
CA ALA A 93 -1.75 -9.16 -7.07
C ALA A 93 -3.06 -8.98 -6.29
N ALA A 94 -4.15 -8.58 -6.95
CA ALA A 94 -5.46 -8.46 -6.32
C ALA A 94 -5.96 -9.80 -5.75
N GLN A 95 -5.73 -10.92 -6.45
CA GLN A 95 -6.05 -12.26 -5.93
C GLN A 95 -5.24 -12.63 -4.68
N LEU A 96 -3.97 -12.23 -4.60
CA LEU A 96 -3.18 -12.36 -3.36
C LEU A 96 -3.78 -11.50 -2.25
N GLY A 97 -4.15 -10.25 -2.56
CA GLY A 97 -4.83 -9.35 -1.63
C GLY A 97 -6.14 -9.94 -1.10
N GLN A 98 -6.95 -10.56 -1.96
CA GLN A 98 -8.20 -11.22 -1.59
C GLN A 98 -7.96 -12.38 -0.62
N ARG A 99 -6.93 -13.21 -0.88
CA ARG A 99 -6.57 -14.35 -0.03
C ARG A 99 -6.19 -13.94 1.39
N VAL A 100 -5.53 -12.79 1.56
CA VAL A 100 -5.18 -12.26 2.88
C VAL A 100 -6.26 -11.35 3.47
N GLY A 101 -7.37 -11.13 2.77
CA GLY A 101 -8.45 -10.27 3.22
C GLY A 101 -8.09 -8.78 3.21
N ALA A 102 -7.34 -8.31 2.23
CA ALA A 102 -7.09 -6.87 2.05
C ALA A 102 -8.14 -6.23 1.14
N ASP A 103 -8.45 -4.96 1.39
CA ASP A 103 -9.28 -4.13 0.49
C ASP A 103 -8.42 -3.50 -0.61
N TRP A 104 -7.16 -3.25 -0.29
CA TRP A 104 -6.13 -2.69 -1.16
C TRP A 104 -4.85 -3.52 -1.08
N ILE A 105 -4.16 -3.67 -2.21
CA ILE A 105 -2.81 -4.22 -2.24
C ILE A 105 -1.86 -3.26 -2.94
N ILE A 106 -0.68 -3.09 -2.36
CA ILE A 106 0.40 -2.27 -2.90
C ILE A 106 1.50 -3.19 -3.40
N VAL A 107 1.88 -3.02 -4.66
CA VAL A 107 3.02 -3.72 -5.27
C VAL A 107 4.03 -2.69 -5.74
N SER A 108 5.29 -2.86 -5.36
CA SER A 108 6.33 -1.87 -5.65
C SER A 108 7.62 -2.49 -6.14
N GLN A 109 8.29 -1.79 -7.04
CA GLN A 109 9.67 -2.03 -7.41
C GLN A 109 10.52 -0.85 -6.98
N HIS A 110 11.66 -1.16 -6.40
CA HIS A 110 12.75 -0.22 -6.24
C HIS A 110 13.62 -0.30 -7.49
N SER A 111 13.41 0.62 -8.43
CA SER A 111 14.09 0.66 -9.72
C SER A 111 15.34 1.52 -9.64
N LYS A 112 16.49 0.94 -9.92
CA LYS A 112 17.79 1.62 -9.82
C LYS A 112 18.50 1.55 -11.18
N PRO A 113 18.26 2.53 -12.06
CA PRO A 113 18.97 2.62 -13.33
C PRO A 113 20.44 3.05 -13.15
N SER A 114 20.80 3.71 -12.05
CA SER A 114 22.17 4.19 -11.80
C SER A 114 22.49 4.29 -10.31
N PHE A 115 23.75 4.58 -9.98
CA PHE A 115 24.16 4.85 -8.60
C PHE A 115 23.57 6.15 -8.03
N LEU A 116 23.36 7.17 -8.86
CA LEU A 116 22.97 8.52 -8.43
C LEU A 116 21.46 8.66 -8.25
N VAL A 117 20.67 7.83 -8.95
CA VAL A 117 19.22 7.95 -8.99
C VAL A 117 18.56 6.57 -8.99
N SER A 118 17.53 6.44 -8.16
CA SER A 118 16.59 5.31 -8.14
C SER A 118 15.14 5.81 -8.04
N TYR A 119 14.17 4.92 -8.19
CA TYR A 119 12.75 5.20 -8.18
C TYR A 119 12.01 4.19 -7.31
N LEU A 120 10.98 4.64 -6.59
CA LEU A 120 9.89 3.77 -6.13
C LEU A 120 8.83 3.79 -7.22
N VAL A 121 8.69 2.68 -7.93
CA VAL A 121 7.64 2.47 -8.93
C VAL A 121 6.57 1.62 -8.26
N THR A 122 5.39 2.17 -8.04
CA THR A 122 4.37 1.57 -7.16
C THR A 122 2.99 1.53 -7.81
N HIS A 123 2.35 0.38 -7.72
CA HIS A 123 0.95 0.16 -8.07
C HIS A 123 0.09 0.08 -6.81
N LEU A 124 -0.98 0.87 -6.77
CA LEU A 124 -2.07 0.74 -5.81
C LEU A 124 -3.24 0.05 -6.50
N ILE A 125 -3.64 -1.10 -5.99
CA ILE A 125 -4.65 -1.96 -6.61
C ILE A 125 -5.81 -2.13 -5.65
N ARG A 126 -7.03 -1.86 -6.14
CA ARG A 126 -8.27 -2.16 -5.41
C ARG A 126 -8.58 -3.64 -5.58
N VAL A 127 -8.64 -4.37 -4.46
CA VAL A 127 -8.80 -5.83 -4.48
C VAL A 127 -10.18 -6.24 -5.00
N LYS A 128 -11.24 -5.58 -4.52
CA LYS A 128 -12.65 -5.93 -4.79
C LYS A 128 -12.98 -6.14 -6.27
N ASN A 129 -12.42 -5.31 -7.15
CA ASN A 129 -12.68 -5.30 -8.59
C ASN A 129 -11.38 -5.47 -9.40
N GLN A 130 -10.28 -5.83 -8.75
CA GLN A 130 -8.98 -6.10 -9.37
C GLN A 130 -8.43 -4.94 -10.24
N THR A 131 -8.79 -3.69 -9.93
CA THR A 131 -8.41 -2.52 -10.73
C THR A 131 -7.14 -1.88 -10.21
N LEU A 132 -6.22 -1.55 -11.13
CA LEU A 132 -5.14 -0.60 -10.85
C LEU A 132 -5.75 0.79 -10.62
N ALA A 133 -5.77 1.22 -9.36
CA ALA A 133 -6.39 2.49 -8.96
C ALA A 133 -5.45 3.68 -9.11
N ALA A 134 -4.15 3.44 -8.92
CA ALA A 134 -3.12 4.45 -9.14
C ALA A 134 -1.75 3.82 -9.43
N HIS A 135 -0.91 4.59 -10.09
CA HIS A 135 0.49 4.31 -10.34
C HIS A 135 1.33 5.52 -9.88
N TYR A 136 2.49 5.25 -9.27
CA TYR A 136 3.38 6.29 -8.78
C TYR A 136 4.82 5.99 -9.16
N ASP A 137 5.51 7.05 -9.61
CA ASP A 137 6.96 7.10 -9.74
C ASP A 137 7.50 8.16 -8.78
N ILE A 138 8.30 7.73 -7.80
CA ILE A 138 8.95 8.64 -6.84
C ILE A 138 10.45 8.51 -6.98
N GLU A 139 11.09 9.57 -7.44
CA GLU A 139 12.55 9.63 -7.57
C GLU A 139 13.25 9.71 -6.20
N LEU A 140 14.37 9.02 -6.08
CA LEU A 140 15.32 9.03 -4.98
C LEU A 140 16.67 9.48 -5.52
N LYS A 141 17.10 10.68 -5.13
CA LYS A 141 18.42 11.22 -5.44
C LYS A 141 19.44 10.77 -4.39
N GLY A 142 20.33 9.86 -4.77
CA GLY A 142 21.29 9.21 -3.88
C GLY A 142 20.70 8.05 -3.06
N ASN A 143 21.54 7.42 -2.25
CA ASN A 143 21.24 6.18 -1.51
C ASN A 143 21.19 6.35 0.02
N HIS A 144 21.24 7.59 0.52
CA HIS A 144 21.20 7.85 1.97
C HIS A 144 19.85 7.47 2.58
N GLU A 145 19.87 6.96 3.81
CA GLU A 145 18.67 6.53 4.56
C GLU A 145 17.59 7.60 4.61
N LYS A 146 17.97 8.87 4.86
CA LYS A 146 17.05 10.01 4.91
C LYS A 146 16.28 10.22 3.59
N VAL A 147 16.90 9.92 2.45
CA VAL A 147 16.22 10.00 1.13
C VAL A 147 15.16 8.91 1.04
N THR A 148 15.52 7.67 1.37
CA THR A 148 14.58 6.54 1.39
C THR A 148 13.39 6.83 2.31
N TYR A 149 13.64 7.29 3.53
CA TYR A 149 12.58 7.62 4.49
C TYR A 149 11.61 8.69 3.96
N ARG A 150 12.13 9.80 3.41
CA ARG A 150 11.29 10.86 2.85
C ARG A 150 10.47 10.38 1.66
N SER A 151 11.08 9.61 0.76
CA SER A 151 10.39 9.09 -0.43
C SER A 151 9.29 8.09 -0.06
N ILE A 152 9.50 7.26 0.97
CA ILE A 152 8.45 6.36 1.50
C ILE A 152 7.31 7.14 2.16
N ASN A 153 7.58 8.19 2.93
CA ASN A 153 6.50 9.02 3.49
C ASN A 153 5.68 9.69 2.38
N ARG A 154 6.36 10.23 1.35
CA ARG A 154 5.68 10.81 0.18
C ARG A 154 4.84 9.77 -0.57
N LEU A 155 5.30 8.52 -0.65
CA LEU A 155 4.51 7.42 -1.21
C LEU A 155 3.24 7.18 -0.39
N ALA A 156 3.37 7.10 0.93
CA ALA A 156 2.24 6.88 1.83
C ALA A 156 1.20 8.00 1.74
N GLU A 157 1.62 9.27 1.67
CA GLU A 157 0.74 10.42 1.46
C GLU A 157 -0.06 10.28 0.16
N LYS A 158 0.62 10.00 -0.96
CA LYS A 158 -0.03 9.80 -2.28
C LYS A 158 -1.01 8.63 -2.30
N VAL A 159 -0.66 7.53 -1.64
CA VAL A 159 -1.54 6.36 -1.48
C VAL A 159 -2.77 6.74 -0.66
N HIS A 160 -2.58 7.40 0.48
CA HIS A 160 -3.67 7.86 1.35
C HIS A 160 -4.66 8.75 0.58
N GLU A 161 -4.16 9.79 -0.08
CA GLU A 161 -4.97 10.69 -0.92
C GLU A 161 -5.76 9.94 -2.02
N SER A 162 -5.21 8.85 -2.54
CA SER A 162 -5.86 8.08 -3.60
C SER A 162 -6.94 7.16 -3.05
N ILE A 163 -6.73 6.58 -1.86
CA ILE A 163 -7.75 5.79 -1.15
C ILE A 163 -8.91 6.69 -0.72
N GLU A 164 -8.64 7.88 -0.15
CA GLU A 164 -9.67 8.83 0.26
C GLU A 164 -10.54 9.27 -0.92
N ARG A 165 -9.93 9.66 -2.04
CA ARG A 165 -10.66 10.01 -3.27
C ARG A 165 -11.50 8.84 -3.80
N ALA A 166 -11.00 7.61 -3.70
CA ALA A 166 -11.72 6.42 -4.15
C ALA A 166 -12.84 5.99 -3.19
N GLY A 167 -12.84 6.47 -1.94
CA GLY A 167 -13.89 6.27 -0.96
C GLY A 167 -15.00 7.33 -1.02
N GLN A 168 -14.80 8.45 -1.70
CA GLN A 168 -15.83 9.48 -1.89
C GLN A 168 -16.76 9.22 -3.09
N ARG A 169 -16.51 8.15 -3.86
CA ARG A 169 -17.30 7.70 -5.01
C ARG A 169 -18.02 6.40 -4.70
#